data_AF-A0A1Z8WNP0-F1
#
_entry.id   AF-A0A1Z8WNP0-F1
#
_cell.length_a   1.000
_cell.length_b   1.000
_cell.length_c   1.000
_cell.angle_alpha   90.00
_cell.angle_beta   90.00
_cell.angle_gamma   90.00
#
_symmetry.space_group_name_H-M   'P 1'
#
loop_
_entity.id
_entity.type
_entity.pdbx_description
1 polymer ?
#
loop_
_entity_poly.entity_id
_entity_poly.type
_entity_poly.pdbx_seq_one_letter_code
_entity_poly.pdbx_strand_id
1 'polypeptide(L)' 'MTGSFHIGLAALGSAIGVGLIGAKAAEATGRNPGASGPILTASIILAALAEGVVFIAIFLGKSGM' A
#
# COMPACT_ATOMS: atom_id res chain seq x y z
N MET A 1 -25.05 8.76 -10.00
CA MET A 1 -23.85 7.99 -9.60
C MET A 1 -22.83 8.98 -9.07
N THR A 2 -22.51 8.91 -7.79
CA THR A 2 -21.52 9.81 -7.16
C THR A 2 -20.13 9.48 -7.73
N GLY A 3 -19.31 10.50 -7.97
CA GLY A 3 -18.05 10.41 -8.73
C GLY A 3 -16.90 9.63 -8.07
N SER A 4 -17.16 8.67 -7.17
CA SER A 4 -16.16 8.02 -6.31
C SER A 4 -15.43 6.82 -6.94
N PHE A 5 -15.60 6.56 -8.23
CA PHE A 5 -15.02 5.40 -8.91
C PHE A 5 -13.47 5.42 -8.89
N HIS A 6 -12.88 6.61 -9.04
CA HIS A 6 -11.42 6.79 -8.97
C HIS A 6 -10.85 6.45 -7.58
N ILE A 7 -11.58 6.75 -6.51
CA ILE A 7 -11.21 6.37 -5.14
C ILE A 7 -11.22 4.85 -4.99
N GLY A 8 -12.27 4.19 -5.50
CA GLY A 8 -12.37 2.73 -5.48
C GLY A 8 -11.23 2.04 -6.23
N LEU A 9 -10.85 2.56 -7.40
CA LEU A 9 -9.71 2.06 -8.17
C LEU A 9 -8.38 2.29 -7.45
N ALA A 10 -8.17 3.47 -6.86
CA ALA A 10 -6.97 3.76 -6.09
C ALA A 10 -6.84 2.82 -4.88
N ALA A 11 -7.93 2.63 -4.13
CA ALA A 11 -7.97 1.71 -2.99
C ALA A 11 -7.68 0.26 -3.39
N LEU A 12 -8.23 -0.21 -4.52
CA LEU A 12 -7.96 -1.54 -5.05
C LEU A 12 -6.47 -1.72 -5.42
N GLY A 13 -5.89 -0.75 -6.14
CA GLY A 13 -4.47 -0.77 -6.50
C GLY A 13 -3.56 -0.81 -5.28
N SER A 14 -3.87 -0.03 -4.25
CA SER A 14 -3.14 -0.03 -2.99
C SER A 14 -3.25 -1.36 -2.24
N ALA A 15 -4.46 -1.94 -2.14
CA ALA A 15 -4.67 -3.22 -1.47
C ALA A 15 -3.83 -4.34 -2.12
N ILE A 16 -3.77 -4.35 -3.46
CA ILE A 16 -2.92 -5.28 -4.21
C ILE A 16 -1.44 -5.03 -3.90
N GLY A 17 -1.00 -3.77 -3.93
CA GLY A 17 0.39 -3.39 -3.64
C GLY A 17 0.83 -3.82 -2.23
N VAL A 18 0.04 -3.50 -1.21
CA VAL A 18 0.30 -3.88 0.19
C VAL A 18 0.30 -5.40 0.35
N GLY A 19 -0.65 -6.11 -0.28
CA GLY A 19 -0.69 -7.57 -0.27
C GLY A 19 0.59 -8.21 -0.84
N LEU A 20 1.10 -7.68 -1.95
CA LEU A 20 2.35 -8.13 -2.56
C LEU A 20 3.57 -7.86 -1.67
N ILE A 21 3.63 -6.67 -1.05
CA ILE A 21 4.68 -6.32 -0.10
C ILE A 21 4.69 -7.30 1.08
N GLY A 22 3.53 -7.58 1.67
CA GLY A 22 3.39 -8.54 2.77
C GLY A 22 3.84 -9.95 2.38
N ALA A 23 3.39 -10.44 1.21
CA ALA A 23 3.78 -11.75 0.70
C ALA A 23 5.31 -11.86 0.51
N LYS A 24 5.94 -10.83 -0.07
CA LYS A 24 7.39 -10.81 -0.29
C LYS A 24 8.19 -10.61 0.99
N ALA A 25 7.67 -9.84 1.94
CA ALA A 25 8.28 -9.71 3.27
C ALA A 25 8.27 -11.06 4.01
N ALA A 26 7.17 -11.82 3.94
CA ALA A 26 7.08 -13.15 4.53
C ALA A 26 8.06 -14.14 3.88
N GLU A 27 8.13 -14.16 2.54
CA GLU A 27 9.10 -14.98 1.80
C GLU A 27 10.55 -14.64 2.16
N ALA A 28 10.89 -13.34 2.17
CA ALA A 28 12.23 -12.87 2.51
C ALA A 28 12.60 -13.20 3.96
N THR A 29 11.66 -13.04 4.90
CA THR A 29 11.88 -13.38 6.31
C THR A 29 12.08 -14.88 6.50
N GLY A 30 11.30 -15.71 5.80
CA GLY A 30 11.47 -17.17 5.83
C GLY A 30 12.82 -17.62 5.28
N ARG A 31 13.33 -16.95 4.24
CA ARG A 31 14.67 -17.22 3.67
C ARG A 31 15.82 -16.69 4.54
N ASN A 32 15.61 -15.58 5.24
CA ASN A 32 16.62 -14.99 6.10
C ASN A 32 16.03 -14.51 7.45
N PRO A 33 15.81 -15.41 8.41
CA PRO A 33 15.15 -15.09 9.68
C PRO A 33 15.88 -14.03 10.51
N GLY A 34 17.21 -13.97 10.41
CA GLY A 34 18.05 -12.99 11.12
C GLY A 34 17.88 -11.55 10.65
N ALA A 35 17.27 -11.33 9.47
CA ALA A 35 16.98 -10.00 8.93
C ALA A 35 15.50 -9.59 9.06
N SER A 36 14.72 -10.27 9.89
CA SER A 36 13.28 -9.99 10.06
C SER A 36 12.97 -8.54 10.44
N GLY A 37 13.76 -7.92 11.34
CA GLY A 37 13.60 -6.52 11.73
C GLY A 37 13.79 -5.52 10.58
N PRO A 38 14.94 -5.57 9.85
CA PRO A 38 15.15 -4.77 8.66
C PRO A 38 14.08 -4.99 7.57
N ILE A 39 13.67 -6.24 7.33
CA ILE A 39 12.63 -6.58 6.34
C ILE A 39 11.30 -5.95 6.74
N LEU A 40 10.88 -6.08 8.01
CA LEU A 40 9.67 -5.47 8.55
C LEU A 40 9.69 -3.95 8.40
N THR A 41 10.82 -3.32 8.71
CA THR A 41 10.97 -1.87 8.60
C THR A 41 10.78 -1.42 7.14
N ALA A 42 11.44 -2.08 6.19
CA ALA A 42 11.30 -1.78 4.78
C ALA A 42 9.87 -2.01 4.27
N SER A 43 9.22 -3.11 4.69
CA SER A 43 7.86 -3.41 4.24
C SER A 43 6.82 -2.45 4.78
N ILE A 44 6.96 -1.93 6.01
CA ILE A 44 6.09 -0.86 6.53
C ILE A 44 6.23 0.42 5.69
N ILE A 45 7.47 0.83 5.36
CA ILE A 45 7.72 2.02 4.54
C ILE A 45 7.10 1.87 3.15
N LEU A 46 7.27 0.70 2.52
CA LEU A 46 6.71 0.41 1.21
C LEU A 46 5.17 0.35 1.25
N ALA A 47 4.59 -0.24 2.30
CA ALA A 47 3.14 -0.28 2.47
C ALA A 47 2.57 1.14 2.64
N ALA A 48 3.22 1.98 3.45
CA ALA A 48 2.82 3.38 3.60
C ALA A 48 2.92 4.17 2.29
N LEU A 49 3.93 3.90 1.46
CA LEU A 49 4.05 4.52 0.13
C LEU A 49 2.91 4.07 -0.80
N ALA A 50 2.54 2.79 -0.79
CA ALA A 50 1.43 2.26 -1.57
C ALA A 50 0.08 2.89 -1.13
N GLU A 51 -0.15 3.00 0.17
CA GLU A 51 -1.35 3.61 0.75
C GLU A 51 -1.41 5.13 0.54
N GLY A 52 -0.27 5.82 0.46
CA GLY A 52 -0.18 7.25 0.19
C GLY A 52 -0.91 7.70 -1.08
N VAL A 53 -0.95 6.83 -2.11
CA VAL A 53 -1.66 7.10 -3.36
C VAL A 53 -3.19 7.15 -3.16
N VAL A 54 -3.73 6.35 -2.24
CA VAL A 54 -5.16 6.34 -1.89
C VAL A 54 -5.53 7.62 -1.17
N PHE A 55 -4.69 8.09 -0.25
CA PHE A 55 -4.90 9.36 0.42
C PHE A 55 -4.98 10.51 -0.60
N ILE A 56 -4.07 10.55 -1.58
CA ILE A 56 -4.14 11.53 -2.67
C ILE A 56 -5.47 11.41 -3.43
N ALA A 57 -5.90 10.21 -3.81
CA ALA A 57 -7.16 10.02 -4.53
C ALA A 57 -8.40 10.46 -3.73
N ILE A 58 -8.43 10.20 -2.42
CA ILE A 58 -9.54 10.61 -1.54
C ILE A 58 -9.57 12.14 -1.37
N PHE A 59 -8.41 12.76 -1.09
CA PHE A 59 -8.34 14.19 -0.80
C PHE A 59 -8.48 15.05 -2.06
N LEU A 60 -7.91 14.63 -3.19
CA LEU A 60 -8.06 15.34 -4.46
C LEU A 60 -9.48 15.17 -5.03
N GLY A 61 -10.11 14.00 -4.84
CA GLY A 61 -11.47 13.72 -5.33
C GLY A 61 -12.59 14.43 -4.55
N LYS A 62 -12.34 14.81 -3.29
CA LYS A 62 -13.27 15.55 -2.44
C LYS A 62 -13.01 17.06 -2.45
N SER A 63 -11.86 17.49 -2.95
CA SER A 63 -11.54 18.89 -3.21
C SER A 63 -12.01 19.23 -4.62
N GLY A 64 -13.26 19.69 -4.73
CA GLY A 64 -13.69 20.42 -5.92
C GLY A 64 -12.85 21.69 -6.04
N MET A 65 -11.86 21.66 -6.92
CA MET A 65 -11.67 22.75 -7.87
C MET A 65 -12.66 22.56 -9.01
#